data_AF-A0A7W8QKN7-F1
#
_entry.id   AF-A0A7W8QKN7-F1
#
_cell.length_a   1.000
_cell.length_b   1.000
_cell.length_c   1.000
_cell.angle_alpha   90.00
_cell.angle_beta   90.00
_cell.angle_gamma   90.00
#
_symmetry.space_group_name_H-M   'P 1'
#
loop_
_entity.id
_entity.type
_entity.pdbx_description
1 polymer ?
#
loop_
_entity_poly.entity_id
_entity_poly.type
_entity_poly.pdbx_seq_one_letter_code
_entity_poly.pdbx_strand_id
1 'polypeptide(L)'
;MTRRTEEERLRAALRWYPRHIRQAYGEEIVATALELHEAGGGGPRPGPELVRAGLAARVRNTPGPLRRAGYRLLGIAPPARYRAWAAADLADRRYPLRVLLWSLLWLVPIAALSVGGPLYAGIDPWGDEHTLGLLPKAAENAVALGTPVYAFVAIALFLGPLDRDGLRRRQGLPAE
;
A
#
# COMPACT_ATOMS: atom_id res chain seq x y z
N MET A 1 -17.14 -18.37 29.00
CA MET A 1 -17.31 -17.35 27.94
C MET A 1 -18.47 -17.80 27.07
N THR A 2 -19.33 -16.91 26.59
CA THR A 2 -20.44 -17.31 25.71
C THR A 2 -19.92 -17.49 24.29
N ARG A 3 -20.38 -18.52 23.56
CA ARG A 3 -20.00 -18.83 22.17
C ARG A 3 -19.98 -17.59 21.26
N ARG A 4 -20.96 -16.70 21.44
CA ARG A 4 -21.10 -15.43 20.72
C ARG A 4 -19.92 -14.46 20.95
N THR A 5 -19.42 -14.36 22.18
CA THR A 5 -18.27 -13.50 22.50
C THR A 5 -16.94 -14.03 21.95
N GLU A 6 -16.82 -15.35 21.79
CA GLU A 6 -15.63 -15.98 21.19
C GLU A 6 -15.63 -15.81 19.67
N GLU A 7 -16.77 -16.02 19.02
CA GLU A 7 -16.96 -15.77 17.59
C GLU A 7 -16.62 -14.32 17.23
N GLU A 8 -17.11 -13.34 18.00
CA GLU A 8 -16.80 -11.92 17.78
C GLU A 8 -15.29 -11.63 17.90
N ARG A 9 -14.62 -12.22 18.89
CA ARG A 9 -13.17 -12.05 19.07
C ARG A 9 -12.37 -12.72 17.96
N LEU A 10 -12.78 -13.91 17.50
CA LEU A 10 -12.17 -14.60 16.35
C LEU A 10 -12.32 -13.76 15.08
N ARG A 11 -13.52 -13.25 14.81
CA ARG A 11 -13.79 -12.35 13.67
C ARG A 11 -13.00 -11.05 13.76
N ALA A 12 -12.83 -10.50 14.97
CA ALA A 12 -11.97 -9.34 15.19
C ALA A 12 -10.49 -9.65 14.89
N ALA A 13 -9.99 -10.82 15.33
CA ALA A 13 -8.61 -11.25 15.07
C ALA A 13 -8.34 -11.55 13.59
N LEU A 14 -9.33 -12.05 12.85
CA LEU A 14 -9.24 -12.27 11.41
C LEU A 14 -8.99 -10.97 10.62
N ARG A 15 -9.21 -9.79 11.22
CA ARG A 15 -8.88 -8.51 10.56
C ARG A 15 -7.39 -8.35 10.25
N TRP A 16 -6.53 -9.06 10.97
CA TRP A 16 -5.09 -9.05 10.76
C TRP A 16 -4.65 -9.92 9.58
N TYR A 17 -5.45 -10.93 9.22
CA TYR A 17 -5.19 -11.75 8.03
C TYR A 17 -5.30 -10.92 6.73
N PRO A 18 -4.69 -11.39 5.63
CA PRO A 18 -4.89 -10.80 4.30
C PRO A 18 -6.37 -10.82 3.90
N ARG A 19 -6.80 -9.78 3.17
CA ARG A 19 -8.21 -9.61 2.79
C ARG A 19 -8.74 -10.78 1.95
N HIS A 20 -7.97 -11.27 0.97
CA HIS A 20 -8.36 -12.41 0.14
C HIS A 20 -8.55 -13.70 0.95
N ILE A 21 -7.67 -13.97 1.93
CA ILE A 21 -7.80 -15.14 2.81
C ILE A 21 -9.06 -15.02 3.66
N ARG A 22 -9.31 -13.85 4.23
CA ARG A 22 -10.51 -13.61 5.03
C ARG A 22 -11.80 -13.71 4.22
N GLN A 23 -11.79 -13.31 2.95
CA GLN A 23 -12.96 -13.41 2.07
C GLN A 23 -13.22 -14.85 1.61
N ALA A 24 -12.17 -15.62 1.32
CA ALA A 24 -12.30 -16.99 0.84
C ALA A 24 -12.55 -18.01 1.97
N TYR A 25 -11.83 -17.87 3.09
CA TYR A 25 -11.77 -18.88 4.15
C TYR A 25 -12.22 -18.33 5.52
N GLY A 26 -12.69 -17.09 5.61
CA GLY A 26 -12.96 -16.44 6.90
C GLY A 26 -14.00 -17.16 7.74
N GLU A 27 -15.14 -17.53 7.15
CA GLU A 27 -16.21 -18.24 7.87
C GLU A 27 -15.78 -19.67 8.22
N GLU A 28 -15.08 -20.36 7.32
CA GLU A 28 -14.54 -21.70 7.57
C GLU A 28 -13.55 -21.68 8.74
N ILE A 29 -12.62 -20.71 8.78
CA ILE A 29 -11.65 -20.57 9.88
C ILE A 29 -12.37 -20.31 11.21
N VAL A 30 -13.44 -19.50 11.23
CA VAL A 30 -14.22 -19.25 12.46
C VAL A 30 -14.98 -20.50 12.87
N ALA A 31 -15.66 -21.17 11.94
CA ALA A 31 -16.43 -22.37 12.19
C ALA A 31 -15.54 -23.50 12.73
N THR A 32 -14.44 -23.80 12.04
CA THR A 32 -13.47 -24.81 12.48
C THR A 32 -12.82 -24.45 13.82
N ALA A 33 -12.53 -23.17 14.08
CA ALA A 33 -11.97 -22.75 15.36
C ALA A 33 -12.97 -22.94 16.52
N LEU A 34 -14.26 -22.66 16.30
CA LEU A 34 -15.32 -22.88 17.28
C LEU A 34 -15.56 -24.38 17.52
N GLU A 35 -15.61 -25.19 16.46
CA GLU A 35 -15.75 -26.65 16.56
C GLU A 35 -14.60 -27.29 17.35
N LEU A 36 -13.36 -26.86 17.08
CA LEU A 36 -12.18 -27.31 17.83
C LEU A 36 -12.27 -26.92 19.31
N HIS A 37 -12.79 -25.73 19.62
CA HIS A 37 -12.95 -25.27 21.00
C HIS A 37 -14.04 -26.06 21.75
N GLU A 38 -15.16 -26.34 21.08
CA GLU A 38 -16.27 -27.14 21.62
C GLU A 38 -15.87 -28.60 21.84
N ALA A 39 -15.02 -29.16 20.96
CA ALA A 39 -14.47 -30.51 21.11
C ALA A 39 -13.39 -30.63 22.21
N GLY A 40 -13.12 -29.56 22.97
CA GLY A 40 -12.03 -29.52 23.96
C GLY A 40 -10.63 -29.57 23.34
N GLY A 41 -10.54 -29.52 22.00
CA GLY A 41 -9.29 -29.38 21.28
C GLY A 41 -8.69 -28.01 21.55
N GLY A 42 -7.36 -27.94 21.67
CA GLY A 42 -6.61 -26.69 21.82
C GLY A 42 -6.63 -25.82 20.56
N GLY A 43 -7.81 -25.56 20.00
CA GLY A 43 -8.02 -24.70 18.86
C GLY A 43 -7.47 -23.29 19.08
N PRO A 44 -7.25 -22.53 18.00
CA PRO A 44 -6.62 -21.23 18.06
C PRO A 44 -7.43 -20.28 18.95
N ARG A 45 -6.87 -19.95 20.12
CA ARG A 45 -7.54 -19.04 21.06
C ARG A 45 -7.59 -17.63 20.47
N PRO A 46 -8.70 -16.90 20.63
CA PRO A 46 -8.78 -15.49 20.29
C PRO A 46 -7.80 -14.72 21.18
N GLY A 47 -6.62 -14.43 20.64
CA GLY A 47 -5.50 -13.91 21.42
C GLY A 47 -4.33 -13.42 20.55
N PRO A 48 -3.23 -13.01 21.19
CA PRO A 48 -2.08 -12.41 20.50
C PRO A 48 -1.41 -13.36 19.50
N GLU A 49 -1.51 -14.66 19.71
CA GLU A 49 -0.97 -15.68 18.80
C GLU A 49 -1.68 -15.66 17.45
N LEU A 50 -3.02 -15.56 17.45
CA LEU A 50 -3.81 -15.48 16.23
C LEU A 50 -3.56 -14.16 15.49
N VAL A 51 -3.35 -13.07 16.23
CA VAL A 51 -2.93 -11.77 15.67
C VAL A 51 -1.55 -11.90 15.03
N ARG A 52 -0.57 -12.51 15.71
CA ARG A 52 0.78 -12.75 15.18
C ARG A 52 0.76 -13.64 13.95
N ALA A 53 -0.02 -14.71 13.97
CA ALA A 53 -0.20 -15.60 12.82
C ALA A 53 -0.81 -14.85 11.63
N GLY A 54 -1.84 -14.03 11.87
CA GLY A 54 -2.44 -13.17 10.84
C GLY A 54 -1.46 -12.15 10.27
N LEU A 55 -0.66 -11.50 11.14
CA LEU A 55 0.37 -10.55 10.73
C LEU A 55 1.49 -11.23 9.93
N ALA A 56 1.95 -12.41 10.37
CA ALA A 56 2.95 -13.20 9.67
C ALA A 56 2.44 -13.66 8.31
N ALA A 57 1.19 -14.13 8.23
CA ALA A 57 0.52 -14.46 6.98
C ALA A 57 0.43 -13.23 6.06
N ARG A 58 0.17 -12.05 6.63
CA ARG A 58 0.17 -10.78 5.88
C ARG A 58 1.55 -10.45 5.36
N VAL A 59 2.62 -10.53 6.15
CA VAL A 59 3.98 -10.26 5.69
C VAL A 59 4.41 -11.23 4.59
N ARG A 60 4.11 -12.53 4.75
CA ARG A 60 4.46 -13.56 3.75
C ARG A 60 3.73 -13.38 2.41
N ASN A 61 2.44 -13.02 2.46
CA ASN A 61 1.59 -12.88 1.27
C ASN A 61 1.55 -11.45 0.71
N THR A 62 2.24 -10.49 1.31
CA THR A 62 2.30 -9.11 0.82
C THR A 62 3.64 -8.88 0.11
N PRO A 63 3.63 -8.34 -1.12
CA PRO A 63 4.87 -7.96 -1.79
C PRO A 63 5.62 -6.86 -1.01
N GLY A 64 6.95 -6.87 -1.08
CA GLY A 64 7.80 -5.85 -0.49
C GLY A 64 7.50 -4.43 -1.00
N PRO A 65 7.97 -3.37 -0.30
CA PRO A 65 7.63 -1.98 -0.59
C PRO A 65 7.93 -1.55 -2.03
N LEU A 66 9.10 -1.92 -2.57
CA LEU A 66 9.48 -1.61 -3.96
C LEU A 66 8.57 -2.27 -5.00
N ARG A 67 8.15 -3.52 -4.75
CA ARG A 67 7.23 -4.22 -5.66
C ARG A 67 5.82 -3.63 -5.61
N ARG A 68 5.38 -3.17 -4.43
CA ARG A 68 4.14 -2.42 -4.29
C ARG A 68 4.20 -1.08 -5.01
N ALA A 69 5.33 -0.39 -4.92
CA ALA A 69 5.59 0.86 -5.62
C ALA A 69 5.56 0.66 -7.15
N GLY A 70 6.33 -0.29 -7.68
CA GLY A 70 6.34 -0.61 -9.12
C GLY A 70 4.96 -1.05 -9.62
N TYR A 71 4.21 -1.81 -8.83
CA TYR A 71 2.84 -2.17 -9.15
C TYR A 71 1.90 -0.94 -9.21
N ARG A 72 1.91 -0.08 -8.18
CA ARG A 72 0.97 1.05 -8.07
C ARG A 72 1.33 2.26 -8.91
N LEU A 73 2.61 2.52 -9.10
CA LEU A 73 3.14 3.72 -9.77
C LEU A 73 3.48 3.44 -11.24
N LEU A 74 3.99 2.26 -11.55
CA LEU A 74 4.46 1.89 -12.89
C LEU A 74 3.55 0.85 -13.56
N GLY A 75 2.50 0.38 -12.87
CA GLY A 75 1.60 -0.64 -13.40
C GLY A 75 2.25 -2.00 -13.68
N ILE A 76 3.42 -2.26 -13.07
CA ILE A 76 4.15 -3.51 -13.29
C ILE A 76 3.39 -4.64 -12.61
N ALA A 77 3.06 -5.68 -13.37
CA ALA A 77 2.36 -6.84 -12.85
C ALA A 77 3.20 -7.54 -11.76
N PRO A 78 2.65 -7.78 -10.56
CA PRO A 78 3.37 -8.50 -9.53
C PRO A 78 3.51 -9.99 -9.94
N PRO A 79 4.56 -10.69 -9.45
CA PRO A 79 4.73 -12.11 -9.73
C PRO A 79 3.51 -12.95 -9.33
N ALA A 80 3.35 -14.11 -9.98
CA ALA A 80 2.20 -15.00 -9.81
C ALA A 80 1.78 -15.22 -8.35
N ARG A 81 2.76 -15.43 -7.45
CA ARG A 81 2.55 -15.63 -6.00
C ARG A 81 1.81 -14.48 -5.28
N TYR A 82 1.80 -13.28 -5.83
CA TYR A 82 1.14 -12.09 -5.25
C TYR A 82 -0.08 -11.63 -6.04
N ARG A 83 -0.56 -12.39 -7.04
CA ARG A 83 -1.76 -12.01 -7.82
C ARG A 83 -3.02 -11.94 -6.96
N ALA A 84 -3.19 -12.88 -6.02
CA ALA A 84 -4.31 -12.85 -5.08
C ALA A 84 -4.29 -11.59 -4.19
N TRP A 85 -3.10 -11.11 -3.83
CA TRP A 85 -2.94 -9.84 -3.14
C TRP A 85 -3.33 -8.66 -4.05
N ALA A 86 -2.88 -8.64 -5.30
CA ALA A 86 -3.15 -7.55 -6.24
C ALA A 86 -4.65 -7.45 -6.57
N ALA A 87 -5.31 -8.59 -6.84
CA ALA A 87 -6.75 -8.66 -7.07
C ALA A 87 -7.53 -8.11 -5.87
N ALA A 88 -7.15 -8.48 -4.64
CA ALA A 88 -7.80 -7.98 -3.44
C ALA A 88 -7.50 -6.50 -3.14
N ASP A 89 -6.35 -5.98 -3.57
CA ASP A 89 -6.01 -4.55 -3.45
C ASP A 89 -6.79 -3.72 -4.48
N LEU A 90 -6.93 -4.21 -5.71
CA LEU A 90 -7.75 -3.59 -6.77
C LEU A 90 -9.23 -3.57 -6.40
N ALA A 91 -9.76 -4.63 -5.81
CA ALA A 91 -11.16 -4.71 -5.39
C ALA A 91 -11.51 -3.77 -4.22
N ASP A 92 -10.53 -3.15 -3.56
CA ASP A 92 -10.77 -2.28 -2.42
C ASP A 92 -11.20 -0.87 -2.87
N ARG A 93 -12.32 -0.37 -2.35
CA ARG A 93 -12.82 1.00 -2.64
C ARG A 93 -11.80 2.09 -2.27
N ARG A 94 -10.88 1.79 -1.34
CA ARG A 94 -9.81 2.70 -0.90
C ARG A 94 -8.55 2.61 -1.76
N TYR A 95 -8.54 1.84 -2.83
CA TYR A 95 -7.42 1.74 -3.77
C TYR A 95 -6.87 3.11 -4.22
N PRO A 96 -7.68 4.08 -4.72
CA PRO A 96 -7.15 5.36 -5.17
C PRO A 96 -6.47 6.15 -4.05
N LEU A 97 -7.05 6.14 -2.83
CA LEU A 97 -6.45 6.78 -1.67
C LEU A 97 -5.10 6.14 -1.30
N ARG A 98 -4.97 4.81 -1.42
CA ARG A 98 -3.70 4.12 -1.16
C ARG A 98 -2.65 4.42 -2.22
N VAL A 99 -3.05 4.56 -3.49
CA VAL A 99 -2.13 4.99 -4.56
C VAL A 99 -1.63 6.40 -4.26
N LEU A 100 -2.52 7.34 -3.91
CA LEU A 100 -2.14 8.70 -3.52
C LEU A 100 -1.16 8.70 -2.34
N LEU A 101 -1.49 8.01 -1.24
CA LEU A 101 -0.62 7.95 -0.06
C LEU A 101 0.74 7.32 -0.35
N TRP A 102 0.78 6.28 -1.18
CA TRP A 102 2.04 5.67 -1.60
C TRP A 102 2.85 6.57 -2.52
N SER A 103 2.19 7.32 -3.40
CA SER A 103 2.84 8.30 -4.27
C SER A 103 3.49 9.38 -3.42
N LEU A 104 2.75 9.94 -2.46
CA LEU A 104 3.27 10.95 -1.53
C LEU A 104 4.45 10.44 -0.69
N LEU A 105 4.38 9.19 -0.21
CA LEU A 105 5.49 8.59 0.54
C LEU A 105 6.78 8.51 -0.30
N TRP A 106 6.67 8.17 -1.59
CA TRP A 106 7.82 8.09 -2.49
C TRP A 106 8.33 9.45 -2.97
N LEU A 107 7.55 10.52 -2.82
CA LEU A 107 8.04 11.87 -3.07
C LEU A 107 9.03 12.34 -2.01
N VAL A 108 8.91 11.87 -0.77
CA VAL A 108 9.82 12.28 0.32
C VAL A 108 11.29 12.03 -0.03
N PRO A 109 11.72 10.82 -0.44
CA PRO A 109 13.13 10.60 -0.82
C PRO A 109 13.52 11.34 -2.10
N ILE A 110 12.59 11.53 -3.06
CA ILE A 110 12.86 12.30 -4.28
C ILE A 110 13.12 13.77 -3.92
N ALA A 111 12.25 14.38 -3.12
CA ALA A 111 12.42 15.75 -2.62
C ALA A 111 13.70 15.88 -1.79
N ALA A 112 14.00 14.92 -0.92
CA ALA A 112 15.22 14.91 -0.14
C ALA A 112 16.49 14.84 -1.02
N LEU A 113 16.48 14.04 -2.09
CA LEU A 113 17.60 13.99 -3.04
C LEU A 113 17.70 15.26 -3.90
N SER A 114 16.57 15.79 -4.35
CA SER A 114 16.55 16.99 -5.20
C SER A 114 16.93 18.27 -4.44
N VAL A 115 16.69 18.33 -3.12
CA VAL A 115 17.10 19.45 -2.26
C VAL A 115 18.47 19.20 -1.63
N GLY A 116 18.71 17.99 -1.12
CA GLY A 116 19.93 17.61 -0.42
C GLY A 116 21.12 17.37 -1.35
N GLY A 117 20.90 16.91 -2.58
CA GLY A 117 21.94 16.68 -3.58
C GLY A 117 22.70 17.97 -3.96
N PRO A 118 22.00 19.06 -4.34
CA PRO A 118 22.63 20.35 -4.59
C PRO A 118 23.38 20.90 -3.36
N LEU A 119 22.75 20.86 -2.17
CA LEU A 119 23.39 21.27 -0.91
C LEU A 119 24.70 20.51 -0.65
N TYR A 120 24.72 19.20 -0.90
CA TYR A 120 25.91 18.36 -0.72
C TYR A 120 26.99 18.63 -1.77
N ALA A 121 26.60 19.01 -2.99
CA ALA A 121 27.50 19.38 -4.07
C ALA A 121 28.07 20.81 -3.93
N GLY A 122 27.74 21.54 -2.86
CA GLY A 122 28.12 22.94 -2.68
C GLY A 122 27.43 23.90 -3.65
N ILE A 123 26.41 23.43 -4.37
CA ILE A 123 25.53 24.25 -5.19
C ILE A 123 24.45 24.75 -4.26
N ASP A 124 24.48 26.05 -3.93
CA ASP A 124 23.43 26.66 -3.14
C ASP A 124 22.09 26.58 -3.91
N PRO A 125 21.11 25.77 -3.44
CA PRO A 125 19.80 25.70 -4.09
C PRO A 125 18.93 26.92 -3.76
N TRP A 126 19.42 27.85 -2.95
CA TRP A 126 18.74 29.09 -2.60
C TRP A 126 19.41 30.32 -3.23
N GLY A 127 20.61 30.15 -3.77
CA GLY A 127 21.41 31.10 -4.53
C GLY A 127 21.75 32.39 -3.78
N ASP A 128 22.97 32.48 -3.25
CA ASP A 128 23.57 33.74 -2.74
C ASP A 128 23.85 34.81 -3.82
N GLU A 129 23.49 34.57 -5.08
CA GLU A 129 23.54 35.59 -6.13
C GLU A 129 22.35 36.55 -6.01
N HIS A 130 22.54 37.59 -5.19
CA HIS A 130 21.71 38.78 -5.12
C HIS A 130 21.63 39.47 -6.49
N THR A 131 20.57 39.27 -7.28
CA THR A 131 20.20 40.29 -8.28
C THR A 131 18.74 40.32 -8.73
N LEU A 132 17.93 39.28 -8.57
CA LEU A 132 16.50 39.36 -8.92
C LEU A 132 15.64 38.52 -7.99
N GLY A 133 15.31 39.07 -6.81
CA GLY A 133 14.18 38.68 -5.97
C GLY A 133 14.15 37.23 -5.45
N LEU A 134 14.02 37.07 -4.13
CA LEU A 134 13.79 35.77 -3.48
C LEU A 134 12.56 35.00 -4.04
N LEU A 135 11.57 35.70 -4.61
CA LEU A 135 10.37 35.10 -5.19
C LEU A 135 10.63 34.40 -6.54
N PRO A 136 11.28 35.03 -7.54
CA PRO A 136 11.62 34.40 -8.81
C PRO A 136 12.47 33.13 -8.69
N LYS A 137 13.48 33.10 -7.82
CA LYS A 137 14.44 31.98 -7.74
C LYS A 137 13.88 30.80 -6.93
N ALA A 138 13.11 31.09 -5.88
CA ALA A 138 12.31 30.06 -5.21
C ALA A 138 11.19 29.52 -6.11
N ALA A 139 10.61 30.35 -7.00
CA ALA A 139 9.67 29.91 -8.02
C ALA A 139 10.36 29.12 -9.14
N GLU A 140 11.55 29.50 -9.60
CA GLU A 140 12.33 28.74 -10.58
C GLU A 140 12.80 27.41 -10.02
N ASN A 141 13.23 27.34 -8.76
CA ASN A 141 13.58 26.07 -8.12
C ASN A 141 12.35 25.27 -7.73
N ALA A 142 11.23 25.89 -7.33
CA ALA A 142 9.96 25.21 -7.17
C ALA A 142 9.35 24.78 -8.51
N VAL A 143 9.69 25.41 -9.63
CA VAL A 143 9.30 24.99 -10.99
C VAL A 143 10.30 23.94 -11.50
N ALA A 144 11.59 24.02 -11.22
CA ALA A 144 12.59 23.03 -11.64
C ALA A 144 12.50 21.73 -10.82
N LEU A 145 12.28 21.82 -9.50
CA LEU A 145 11.94 20.67 -8.63
C LEU A 145 10.47 20.27 -8.74
N GLY A 146 9.57 21.25 -8.82
CA GLY A 146 8.14 20.97 -8.84
C GLY A 146 7.66 20.48 -10.19
N THR A 147 8.24 20.83 -11.34
CA THR A 147 7.75 20.28 -12.62
C THR A 147 7.88 18.75 -12.68
N PRO A 148 9.00 18.10 -12.31
CA PRO A 148 9.06 16.65 -12.24
C PRO A 148 8.26 16.06 -11.06
N VAL A 149 8.16 16.75 -9.92
CA VAL A 149 7.36 16.27 -8.76
C VAL A 149 5.86 16.40 -9.02
N TYR A 150 5.38 17.55 -9.49
CA TYR A 150 4.01 17.79 -9.97
C TYR A 150 3.69 16.98 -11.21
N ALA A 151 4.63 16.75 -12.15
CA ALA A 151 4.40 15.84 -13.27
C ALA A 151 4.32 14.39 -12.78
N PHE A 152 5.17 13.96 -11.84
CA PHE A 152 5.09 12.62 -11.26
C PHE A 152 3.80 12.44 -10.43
N VAL A 153 3.41 13.44 -9.64
CA VAL A 153 2.16 13.46 -8.88
C VAL A 153 0.96 13.53 -9.80
N ALA A 154 1.00 14.34 -10.84
CA ALA A 154 -0.05 14.41 -11.85
C ALA A 154 -0.13 13.10 -12.63
N ILE A 155 0.98 12.49 -13.03
CA ILE A 155 1.01 11.16 -13.66
C ILE A 155 0.44 10.11 -12.70
N ALA A 156 0.88 10.09 -11.44
CA ALA A 156 0.39 9.14 -10.45
C ALA A 156 -1.10 9.34 -10.09
N LEU A 157 -1.58 10.59 -10.07
CA LEU A 157 -2.96 10.96 -9.77
C LEU A 157 -3.90 10.89 -10.97
N PHE A 158 -3.44 11.15 -12.19
CA PHE A 158 -4.25 11.09 -13.41
C PHE A 158 -4.20 9.70 -14.06
N LEU A 159 -3.05 9.00 -14.11
CA LEU A 159 -2.98 7.67 -14.73
C LEU A 159 -3.31 6.51 -13.77
N GLY A 160 -3.01 6.66 -12.48
CA GLY A 160 -3.21 5.59 -11.48
C GLY A 160 -4.68 5.21 -11.18
N PRO A 161 -5.61 6.17 -11.05
CA PRO A 161 -7.03 5.90 -10.84
C PRO A 161 -7.80 5.59 -12.14
N LEU A 162 -7.40 6.16 -13.29
CA LEU A 162 -8.12 6.03 -14.56
C LEU A 162 -7.88 4.69 -15.27
N ASP A 163 -6.81 3.95 -14.93
CA ASP A 163 -6.50 2.66 -15.56
C ASP A 163 -6.70 1.47 -14.62
N ARG A 164 -7.68 1.51 -13.70
CA ARG A 164 -8.01 0.33 -12.88
C ARG A 164 -8.36 -0.87 -13.76
N ASP A 165 -9.05 -0.64 -14.87
CA ASP A 165 -9.43 -1.69 -15.82
C ASP A 165 -8.28 -2.12 -16.73
N GLY A 166 -7.36 -1.24 -17.13
CA GLY A 166 -6.13 -1.68 -17.81
C GLY A 166 -5.16 -2.38 -16.88
N LEU A 167 -5.08 -2.01 -15.61
CA LEU A 167 -4.35 -2.77 -14.59
C LEU A 167 -4.95 -4.17 -14.40
N ARG A 168 -6.29 -4.27 -14.35
CA ARG A 168 -6.97 -5.57 -14.34
C ARG A 168 -6.64 -6.40 -15.58
N ARG A 169 -6.76 -5.82 -16.78
CA ARG A 169 -6.41 -6.48 -18.05
C ARG A 169 -4.96 -6.94 -18.09
N ARG A 170 -4.00 -6.10 -17.69
CA ARG A 170 -2.56 -6.44 -17.59
C ARG A 170 -2.29 -7.56 -16.58
N GLN A 171 -3.17 -7.75 -15.61
CA GLN A 171 -3.11 -8.84 -14.62
C GLN A 171 -3.89 -10.08 -15.02
N GLY A 172 -4.59 -10.07 -16.17
CA GLY A 172 -5.48 -11.16 -16.59
C GLY A 172 -6.73 -11.28 -15.72
N LEU A 173 -7.10 -10.20 -15.02
CA LEU A 173 -8.34 -10.12 -14.26
C LEU A 173 -9.46 -9.57 -15.16
N PRO A 174 -10.71 -10.01 -14.98
CA PRO A 174 -11.84 -9.43 -15.68
C PRO A 174 -11.97 -7.94 -15.34
N ALA A 175 -12.30 -7.12 -16.34
CA ALA A 175 -12.71 -5.73 -16.12
C ALA A 175 -14.01 -5.72 -15.29
N GLU A 176 -14.20 -4.71 -14.45
CA GLU A 176 -15.49 -4.48 -13.77
C GLU A 176 -16.46 -3.71 -14.66
#